data_AF-A0A9R1TX86-F1
#
_entry.id   AF-A0A9R1TX86-F1
#
_cell.length_a   1.000
_cell.length_b   1.000
_cell.length_c   1.000
_cell.angle_alpha   90.00
_cell.angle_beta   90.00
_cell.angle_gamma   90.00
#
_symmetry.space_group_name_H-M   'P 1'
#
loop_
_entity.id
_entity.type
_entity.pdbx_description
1 polymer ?
#
loop_
_entity_poly.entity_id
_entity_poly.type
_entity_poly.pdbx_seq_one_letter_code
_entity_poly.pdbx_strand_id
1 'polypeptide(L)'
;MQKLYIFLRQSHRCRSLYTESALDLTDYKNSRKKMEESSGDLQVFRQAVRIALKRESNSVTLADLRKILHIVEKNEEDLTLLKTMMEKWHAQGGHNEEDYSLGPIIMRAFHYLNEPLIALDTLTNPQCKNLYDQPKSSAILVDLLYEHQMYKEVRDVYDFLRHKPVSKLVTSVVVLACYKENSPDSLQFALKMWKDVQGNRAPLRRTIVTLAALALNQNEPQMALQFIDHCRNVATISARTAKVMALCDLNRIDHVLLDFRYALKHNSHYLGDVVWKFHDAAKRMNIDSKTDIFRLFNSLRTRRSIQTQTLEEYISTPIDVPKKELPSDHQETSQLDRRKFDYGQNDWHDLSNRKCNQ
;
A
#
# COMPACT_ATOMS: atom_id res chain seq x y z
N MET A 1 2.28 13.88 -36.48
CA MET A 1 2.25 12.41 -36.62
C MET A 1 2.53 11.77 -35.26
N GLN A 2 1.47 11.53 -34.50
CA GLN A 2 1.47 10.87 -33.19
C GLN A 2 2.07 9.46 -33.30
N LYS A 3 3.09 9.15 -32.51
CA LYS A 3 3.55 7.76 -32.34
C LYS A 3 2.84 7.16 -31.13
N LEU A 4 1.87 6.31 -31.48
CA LEU A 4 1.11 5.39 -30.65
C LEU A 4 2.09 4.45 -29.91
N TYR A 5 2.18 4.56 -28.58
CA TYR A 5 2.85 3.55 -27.75
C TYR A 5 1.82 2.50 -27.35
N ILE A 6 1.68 1.47 -28.18
CA ILE A 6 1.07 0.20 -27.75
C ILE A 6 2.22 -0.61 -27.12
N PHE A 7 2.35 -0.52 -25.79
CA PHE A 7 3.14 -1.49 -25.04
C PHE A 7 2.26 -2.73 -24.85
N LEU A 8 2.71 -3.87 -25.35
CA LEU A 8 2.10 -5.18 -25.14
C LEU A 8 1.87 -5.41 -23.64
N ARG A 9 0.62 -5.30 -23.21
CA ARG A 9 0.17 -5.56 -21.84
C ARG A 9 0.17 -7.08 -21.61
N GLN A 10 1.35 -7.65 -21.40
CA GLN A 10 1.45 -8.96 -20.76
C GLN A 10 0.87 -8.82 -19.34
N SER A 11 -0.06 -9.70 -18.98
CA SER A 11 -0.74 -9.75 -17.68
C SER A 11 0.23 -10.15 -16.57
N HIS A 12 1.16 -9.28 -16.24
CA HIS A 12 1.90 -9.36 -14.99
C HIS A 12 0.97 -8.80 -13.92
N ARG A 13 0.64 -9.60 -12.88
CA ARG A 13 0.02 -9.08 -11.65
C ARG A 13 0.79 -7.82 -11.24
N CYS A 14 0.10 -6.74 -10.92
CA CYS A 14 0.79 -5.57 -10.40
C CYS A 14 1.46 -5.98 -9.09
N ARG A 15 2.76 -5.72 -8.97
CA ARG A 15 3.50 -6.02 -7.74
C ARG A 15 2.95 -5.14 -6.60
N SER A 16 2.78 -5.71 -5.41
CA SER A 16 2.42 -4.96 -4.19
C SER A 16 3.30 -3.72 -4.03
N LEU A 17 2.70 -2.61 -3.58
CA LEU A 17 3.46 -1.43 -3.23
C LEU A 17 4.24 -1.61 -1.93
N TYR A 18 3.82 -2.54 -1.07
CA TYR A 18 4.45 -2.80 0.22
C TYR A 18 5.05 -4.21 0.26
N THR A 19 6.12 -4.38 1.03
CA THR A 19 6.60 -5.73 1.33
C THR A 19 5.56 -6.47 2.17
N GLU A 20 5.50 -7.79 2.05
CA GLU A 20 4.67 -8.61 2.94
C GLU A 20 4.98 -8.34 4.43
N SER A 21 6.24 -8.06 4.74
CA SER A 21 6.69 -7.64 6.07
C SER A 21 6.11 -6.28 6.48
N ALA A 22 6.08 -5.29 5.57
CA ALA A 22 5.50 -3.97 5.85
C ALA A 22 3.99 -4.02 6.10
N LEU A 23 3.27 -5.05 5.63
CA LEU A 23 1.85 -5.28 5.91
C LEU A 23 1.59 -6.33 7.01
N ASP A 24 2.64 -6.91 7.59
CA ASP A 24 2.62 -8.04 8.53
C ASP A 24 1.91 -9.29 7.97
N LEU A 25 1.91 -9.46 6.65
CA LEU A 25 1.39 -10.65 5.97
C LEU A 25 2.25 -11.88 6.26
N THR A 26 3.57 -11.70 6.42
CA THR A 26 4.47 -12.79 6.81
C THR A 26 4.14 -13.33 8.21
N ASP A 27 3.95 -12.42 9.18
CA ASP A 27 3.58 -12.78 10.55
C ASP A 27 2.21 -13.46 10.60
N TYR A 28 1.28 -13.00 9.77
CA TYR A 28 -0.03 -13.63 9.61
C TYR A 28 0.06 -15.05 9.03
N LYS A 29 0.80 -15.27 7.93
CA LYS A 29 1.04 -16.59 7.33
C LYS A 29 1.67 -17.56 8.33
N ASN A 30 2.65 -17.10 9.10
CA ASN A 30 3.28 -17.90 10.14
C ASN A 30 2.30 -18.28 11.26
N SER A 31 1.42 -17.35 11.64
CA SER A 31 0.39 -17.59 12.66
C SER A 31 -0.64 -18.63 12.20
N ARG A 32 -1.03 -18.59 10.92
CA ARG A 32 -1.88 -19.64 10.31
C ARG A 32 -1.22 -21.00 10.34
N LYS A 33 0.03 -21.09 9.87
CA LYS A 33 0.79 -22.35 9.85
C LYS A 33 0.90 -22.98 11.24
N LYS A 34 1.24 -22.17 12.25
CA LYS A 34 1.27 -22.63 13.65
C LYS A 34 -0.08 -23.13 14.14
N MET A 35 -1.17 -22.47 13.74
CA MET A 35 -2.52 -22.89 14.11
C MET A 35 -2.91 -24.20 13.43
N GLU A 36 -2.54 -24.40 12.17
CA GLU A 36 -2.72 -25.66 11.44
C GLU A 36 -1.94 -26.80 12.09
N GLU A 37 -0.73 -26.53 12.60
CA GLU A 37 0.12 -27.54 13.27
C GLU A 37 -0.32 -27.86 14.70
N SER A 38 -0.99 -26.93 15.39
CA SER A 38 -1.33 -27.05 16.83
C SER A 38 -2.80 -27.35 17.11
N SER A 39 -3.69 -27.10 16.14
CA SER A 39 -5.12 -27.39 16.31
C SER A 39 -5.36 -28.87 16.08
N GLY A 40 -6.27 -29.46 16.87
CA GLY A 40 -6.83 -30.79 16.58
C GLY A 40 -7.60 -30.80 15.26
N ASP A 41 -8.57 -31.69 15.10
CA ASP A 41 -9.34 -31.79 13.85
C ASP A 41 -10.04 -30.44 13.52
N LEU A 42 -9.45 -29.64 12.64
CA LEU A 42 -9.92 -28.33 12.19
C LEU A 42 -11.34 -28.43 11.63
N GLN A 43 -11.71 -29.58 11.07
CA GLN A 43 -13.05 -29.84 10.58
C GLN A 43 -14.06 -29.94 11.73
N VAL A 44 -13.67 -30.51 12.87
CA VAL A 44 -14.51 -30.55 14.07
C VAL A 44 -14.78 -29.14 14.58
N PHE A 45 -13.78 -28.26 14.58
CA PHE A 45 -14.00 -26.86 14.96
C PHE A 45 -14.93 -26.13 13.96
N ARG A 46 -14.69 -26.26 12.64
CA ARG A 46 -15.59 -25.68 11.61
C ARG A 46 -17.03 -26.14 11.82
N GLN A 47 -17.22 -27.43 12.06
CA GLN A 47 -18.54 -28.00 12.29
C GLN A 47 -19.19 -27.50 13.59
N ALA A 48 -18.41 -27.41 14.67
CA ALA A 48 -18.88 -26.86 15.94
C ALA A 48 -19.34 -25.41 15.81
N VAL A 49 -18.57 -24.57 15.11
CA VAL A 49 -18.92 -23.18 14.84
C VAL A 49 -20.18 -23.08 13.99
N ARG A 50 -20.33 -23.89 12.94
CA ARG A 50 -21.55 -23.94 12.12
C ARG A 50 -22.78 -24.30 12.94
N ILE A 51 -22.67 -25.31 13.81
CA ILE A 51 -23.76 -25.70 14.73
C ILE A 51 -24.06 -24.55 15.70
N ALA A 52 -23.02 -23.89 16.23
CA ALA A 52 -23.17 -22.79 17.16
C ALA A 52 -23.91 -21.60 16.54
N LEU A 53 -23.62 -21.27 15.28
CA LEU A 53 -24.25 -20.14 14.59
C LEU A 53 -25.72 -20.37 14.24
N LYS A 54 -26.15 -21.62 14.03
CA LYS A 54 -27.57 -21.98 13.80
C LYS A 54 -28.48 -21.68 14.98
N ARG A 55 -27.93 -21.55 16.19
CA ARG A 55 -28.70 -21.17 17.39
C ARG A 55 -28.60 -19.66 17.59
N GLU A 56 -29.74 -18.99 17.60
CA GLU A 56 -29.81 -17.53 17.82
C GLU A 56 -29.23 -17.14 19.18
N SER A 57 -29.38 -17.99 20.19
CA SER A 57 -28.91 -17.76 21.57
C SER A 57 -27.39 -17.82 21.77
N ASN A 58 -26.62 -18.33 20.81
CA ASN A 58 -25.18 -18.50 20.97
C ASN A 58 -24.41 -17.21 20.60
N SER A 59 -23.60 -16.71 21.52
CA SER A 59 -22.67 -15.60 21.29
C SER A 59 -21.46 -16.05 20.47
N VAL A 60 -20.97 -15.18 19.58
CA VAL A 60 -19.67 -15.38 18.92
C VAL A 60 -18.63 -14.72 19.79
N THR A 61 -17.58 -15.43 20.18
CA THR A 61 -16.50 -14.82 20.97
C THR A 61 -15.41 -14.25 20.04
N LEU A 62 -14.65 -13.28 20.54
CA LEU A 62 -13.47 -12.77 19.83
C LEU A 62 -12.44 -13.89 19.56
N ALA A 63 -12.31 -14.84 20.49
CA ALA A 63 -11.40 -15.97 20.35
C ALA A 63 -11.81 -16.87 19.17
N ASP A 64 -13.10 -17.17 19.03
CA ASP A 64 -13.62 -17.95 17.91
C ASP A 64 -13.44 -17.21 16.58
N LEU A 65 -13.69 -15.90 16.57
CA LEU A 65 -13.50 -15.06 15.37
C LEU A 65 -12.02 -14.98 14.96
N ARG A 66 -11.09 -14.87 15.92
CA ARG A 66 -9.66 -14.90 15.64
C ARG A 66 -9.21 -16.27 15.13
N LYS A 67 -9.74 -17.37 15.68
CA LYS A 67 -9.44 -18.73 15.20
C LYS A 67 -9.93 -18.92 13.77
N ILE A 68 -11.20 -18.61 13.49
CA ILE A 68 -11.76 -18.79 12.13
C ILE A 68 -10.96 -18.01 11.08
N LEU A 69 -10.52 -16.78 11.40
CA LEU A 69 -9.68 -15.98 10.51
C LEU A 69 -8.38 -16.68 10.11
N HIS A 70 -7.80 -17.52 10.97
CA HIS A 70 -6.55 -18.22 10.68
C HIS A 70 -6.75 -19.60 10.02
N ILE A 71 -7.97 -20.13 9.96
CA ILE A 71 -8.26 -21.46 9.37
C ILE A 71 -9.21 -21.40 8.18
N VAL A 72 -9.84 -20.25 7.92
CA VAL A 72 -10.74 -20.02 6.77
C VAL A 72 -10.01 -20.33 5.48
N GLU A 73 -10.65 -21.06 4.58
CA GLU A 73 -10.14 -21.37 3.24
C GLU A 73 -10.92 -20.62 2.17
N LYS A 74 -10.38 -20.64 0.95
CA LYS A 74 -10.99 -19.98 -0.21
C LYS A 74 -12.11 -20.86 -0.80
N ASN A 75 -13.20 -21.01 -0.07
CA ASN A 75 -14.41 -21.69 -0.51
C ASN A 75 -15.66 -20.92 -0.04
N GLU A 76 -16.77 -21.07 -0.74
CA GLU A 76 -18.01 -20.30 -0.49
C GLU A 76 -18.56 -20.54 0.92
N GLU A 77 -18.47 -21.77 1.42
CA GLU A 77 -18.96 -22.13 2.75
C GLU A 77 -18.20 -21.37 3.85
N ASP A 78 -16.87 -21.38 3.81
CA ASP A 78 -16.01 -20.79 4.82
C ASP A 78 -16.04 -19.25 4.75
N LEU A 79 -16.14 -18.68 3.55
CA LEU A 79 -16.30 -17.23 3.35
C LEU A 79 -17.65 -16.74 3.90
N THR A 80 -18.72 -17.48 3.64
CA THR A 80 -20.06 -17.18 4.17
C THR A 80 -20.09 -17.33 5.69
N LEU A 81 -19.43 -18.37 6.22
CA LEU A 81 -19.27 -18.59 7.65
C LEU A 81 -18.56 -17.40 8.32
N LEU A 82 -17.43 -16.98 7.76
CA LEU A 82 -16.64 -15.86 8.27
C LEU A 82 -17.46 -14.56 8.28
N LYS A 83 -18.17 -14.25 7.18
CA LYS A 83 -19.03 -13.05 7.08
C LYS A 83 -20.12 -13.06 8.15
N THR A 84 -20.81 -14.19 8.29
CA THR A 84 -21.88 -14.37 9.29
C THR A 84 -21.35 -14.20 10.72
N MET A 85 -20.16 -14.75 11.02
CA MET A 85 -19.53 -14.58 12.33
C MET A 85 -19.17 -13.13 12.63
N MET A 86 -18.62 -12.41 11.65
CA MET A 86 -18.26 -11.00 11.79
C MET A 86 -19.49 -10.13 12.06
N GLU A 87 -20.57 -10.32 11.30
CA GLU A 87 -21.83 -9.58 11.47
C GLU A 87 -22.47 -9.87 12.84
N LYS A 88 -22.52 -11.16 13.24
CA LYS A 88 -23.09 -11.57 14.51
C LYS A 88 -22.27 -11.05 15.70
N TRP A 89 -20.94 -11.10 15.63
CA TRP A 89 -20.05 -10.56 16.67
C TRP A 89 -20.21 -9.04 16.81
N HIS A 90 -20.33 -8.31 15.70
CA HIS A 90 -20.55 -6.87 15.75
C HIS A 90 -21.93 -6.52 16.35
N ALA A 91 -22.99 -7.21 15.92
CA ALA A 91 -24.35 -7.00 16.42
C ALA A 91 -24.49 -7.27 17.93
N GLN A 92 -23.63 -8.12 18.50
CA GLN A 92 -23.58 -8.42 19.94
C GLN A 92 -22.95 -7.32 20.80
N GLY A 93 -22.54 -6.19 20.21
CA GLY A 93 -21.85 -5.15 20.96
C GLY A 93 -20.37 -5.42 21.17
N GLY A 94 -19.76 -6.32 20.38
CA GLY A 94 -18.36 -6.74 20.50
C GLY A 94 -17.31 -5.67 20.20
N HIS A 95 -17.60 -4.38 20.37
CA HIS A 95 -16.71 -3.28 19.99
C HIS A 95 -16.15 -2.57 21.22
N ASN A 96 -15.55 -3.33 22.15
CA ASN A 96 -14.81 -2.73 23.27
C ASN A 96 -13.49 -2.14 22.77
N GLU A 97 -12.94 -1.15 23.49
CA GLU A 97 -11.70 -0.48 23.09
C GLU A 97 -10.44 -1.38 23.07
N GLU A 98 -10.55 -2.60 23.58
CA GLU A 98 -9.48 -3.60 23.55
C GLU A 98 -9.47 -4.43 22.25
N ASP A 99 -10.54 -4.39 21.45
CA ASP A 99 -10.70 -5.17 20.22
C ASP A 99 -10.09 -4.51 18.97
N TYR A 100 -9.44 -3.36 19.14
CA TYR A 100 -8.98 -2.50 18.06
C TYR A 100 -8.12 -3.22 17.00
N SER A 101 -7.44 -4.32 17.32
CA SER A 101 -6.54 -5.05 16.41
C SER A 101 -7.22 -6.00 15.39
N LEU A 102 -8.55 -6.13 15.40
CA LEU A 102 -9.24 -7.14 14.57
C LEU A 102 -9.29 -6.77 13.08
N GLY A 103 -9.51 -5.49 12.74
CA GLY A 103 -9.61 -5.02 11.36
C GLY A 103 -8.44 -5.41 10.46
N PRO A 104 -7.17 -5.19 10.87
CA PRO A 104 -6.03 -5.62 10.06
C PRO A 104 -5.93 -7.14 9.92
N ILE A 105 -6.32 -7.93 10.92
CA ILE A 105 -6.29 -9.40 10.82
C ILE A 105 -7.32 -9.85 9.77
N ILE A 106 -8.53 -9.28 9.79
CA ILE A 106 -9.55 -9.54 8.76
C ILE A 106 -9.02 -9.20 7.37
N MET A 107 -8.41 -8.03 7.21
CA MET A 107 -7.87 -7.60 5.91
C MET A 107 -6.71 -8.47 5.45
N ARG A 108 -5.83 -8.93 6.35
CA ARG A 108 -4.77 -9.91 6.03
C ARG A 108 -5.34 -11.26 5.64
N ALA A 109 -6.45 -11.68 6.24
CA ALA A 109 -7.14 -12.91 5.85
C ALA A 109 -7.66 -12.82 4.41
N PHE A 110 -8.39 -11.75 4.07
CA PHE A 110 -8.84 -11.58 2.69
C PHE A 110 -7.71 -11.38 1.69
N HIS A 111 -6.62 -10.72 2.10
CA HIS A 111 -5.41 -10.62 1.29
C HIS A 111 -4.77 -11.99 1.04
N TYR A 112 -4.68 -12.84 2.07
CA TYR A 112 -4.17 -14.20 1.95
C TYR A 112 -5.03 -15.08 1.04
N LEU A 113 -6.36 -14.99 1.19
CA LEU A 113 -7.33 -15.70 0.35
C LEU A 113 -7.44 -15.11 -1.08
N ASN A 114 -6.84 -13.94 -1.31
CA ASN A 114 -6.91 -13.21 -2.56
C ASN A 114 -8.37 -12.89 -2.96
N GLU A 115 -9.11 -12.30 -2.01
CA GLU A 115 -10.54 -11.96 -2.09
C GLU A 115 -10.78 -10.43 -1.99
N PRO A 116 -10.41 -9.65 -3.03
CA PRO A 116 -10.46 -8.18 -3.00
C PRO A 116 -11.88 -7.62 -2.87
N LEU A 117 -12.86 -8.23 -3.54
CA LEU A 117 -14.26 -7.76 -3.54
C LEU A 117 -14.91 -7.95 -2.18
N ILE A 118 -14.66 -9.09 -1.53
CA ILE A 118 -15.18 -9.37 -0.18
C ILE A 118 -14.54 -8.41 0.82
N ALA A 119 -13.23 -8.17 0.71
CA ALA A 119 -12.54 -7.20 1.55
C ALA A 119 -13.15 -5.80 1.43
N LEU A 120 -13.44 -5.35 0.20
CA LEU A 120 -14.07 -4.05 -0.06
C LEU A 120 -15.50 -3.97 0.50
N ASP A 121 -16.32 -5.00 0.26
CA ASP A 121 -17.70 -5.11 0.78
C ASP A 121 -17.71 -4.98 2.31
N THR A 122 -16.87 -5.74 3.00
CA THR A 122 -16.85 -5.72 4.47
C THR A 122 -16.43 -4.37 5.06
N LEU A 123 -15.46 -3.66 4.45
CA LEU A 123 -15.03 -2.34 4.94
C LEU A 123 -16.11 -1.27 4.74
N THR A 124 -16.84 -1.35 3.63
CA THR A 124 -17.87 -0.36 3.29
C THR A 124 -19.23 -0.67 3.91
N ASN A 125 -19.44 -1.90 4.38
CA ASN A 125 -20.65 -2.31 5.07
C ASN A 125 -20.87 -1.49 6.36
N PRO A 126 -21.98 -0.74 6.48
CA PRO A 126 -22.30 0.03 7.69
C PRO A 126 -22.33 -0.82 8.97
N GLN A 127 -22.72 -2.09 8.86
CA GLN A 127 -22.80 -3.04 9.98
C GLN A 127 -21.43 -3.50 10.50
N CYS A 128 -20.35 -3.16 9.80
CA CYS A 128 -18.99 -3.57 10.16
C CYS A 128 -18.04 -2.36 10.25
N LYS A 129 -18.55 -1.13 10.11
CA LYS A 129 -17.73 0.07 9.86
C LYS A 129 -16.65 0.31 10.92
N ASN A 130 -16.97 0.10 12.19
CA ASN A 130 -16.06 0.38 13.31
C ASN A 130 -14.95 -0.68 13.46
N LEU A 131 -15.09 -1.86 12.82
CA LEU A 131 -14.03 -2.89 12.82
C LEU A 131 -12.75 -2.41 12.14
N TYR A 132 -12.86 -1.45 11.22
CA TYR A 132 -11.79 -1.05 10.31
C TYR A 132 -11.23 0.35 10.61
N ASP A 133 -11.48 0.88 11.81
CA ASP A 133 -11.01 2.22 12.19
C ASP A 133 -9.48 2.33 12.27
N GLN A 134 -8.78 1.21 12.41
CA GLN A 134 -7.32 1.21 12.33
C GLN A 134 -6.83 1.55 10.91
N PRO A 135 -5.95 2.57 10.75
CA PRO A 135 -5.44 2.98 9.44
C PRO A 135 -4.70 1.88 8.68
N LYS A 136 -4.23 0.84 9.38
CA LYS A 136 -3.57 -0.34 8.81
C LYS A 136 -4.55 -1.21 8.01
N SER A 137 -5.81 -1.32 8.44
CA SER A 137 -6.85 -2.10 7.75
C SER A 137 -7.04 -1.59 6.32
N SER A 138 -7.28 -0.29 6.18
CA SER A 138 -7.43 0.36 4.88
C SER A 138 -6.16 0.28 4.03
N ALA A 139 -4.97 0.34 4.64
CA ALA A 139 -3.71 0.20 3.92
C ALA A 139 -3.54 -1.19 3.28
N ILE A 140 -3.91 -2.26 4.00
CA ILE A 140 -3.89 -3.63 3.47
C ILE A 140 -4.93 -3.79 2.34
N LEU A 141 -6.13 -3.23 2.52
CA LEU A 141 -7.18 -3.29 1.49
C LEU A 141 -6.73 -2.61 0.19
N VAL A 142 -6.27 -1.36 0.24
CA VAL A 142 -5.92 -0.65 -1.00
C VAL A 142 -4.72 -1.28 -1.70
N ASP A 143 -3.80 -1.90 -0.96
CA ASP A 143 -2.70 -2.67 -1.55
C ASP A 143 -3.24 -3.90 -2.31
N LEU A 144 -4.12 -4.68 -1.69
CA LEU A 144 -4.80 -5.81 -2.34
C LEU A 144 -5.56 -5.37 -3.59
N LEU A 145 -6.34 -4.29 -3.52
CA LEU A 145 -7.08 -3.76 -4.68
C LEU A 145 -6.11 -3.33 -5.79
N TYR A 146 -5.00 -2.68 -5.43
CA TYR A 146 -3.98 -2.24 -6.38
C TYR A 146 -3.30 -3.42 -7.10
N GLU A 147 -2.97 -4.51 -6.38
CA GLU A 147 -2.41 -5.74 -6.98
C GLU A 147 -3.34 -6.31 -8.08
N HIS A 148 -4.65 -6.17 -7.88
CA HIS A 148 -5.70 -6.59 -8.81
C HIS A 148 -6.06 -5.56 -9.87
N GLN A 149 -5.33 -4.44 -9.95
CA GLN A 149 -5.60 -3.34 -10.90
C GLN A 149 -6.98 -2.69 -10.73
N MET A 150 -7.57 -2.81 -9.54
CA MET A 150 -8.86 -2.22 -9.17
C MET A 150 -8.68 -0.74 -8.77
N TYR A 151 -8.15 0.06 -9.70
CA TYR A 151 -7.72 1.44 -9.42
C TYR A 151 -8.87 2.37 -9.07
N LYS A 152 -10.05 2.14 -9.66
CA LYS A 152 -11.26 2.90 -9.35
C LYS A 152 -11.67 2.64 -7.90
N GLU A 153 -11.69 1.39 -7.48
CA GLU A 153 -12.05 0.97 -6.13
C GLU A 153 -11.03 1.49 -5.11
N VAL A 154 -9.74 1.57 -5.45
CA VAL A 154 -8.72 2.24 -4.63
C VAL A 154 -9.09 3.71 -4.38
N ARG A 155 -9.58 4.43 -5.40
CA ARG A 155 -10.05 5.82 -5.27
C ARG A 155 -11.33 5.92 -4.45
N ASP A 156 -12.27 5.00 -4.65
CA ASP A 156 -13.54 4.95 -3.90
C ASP A 156 -13.28 4.71 -2.40
N VAL A 157 -12.33 3.84 -2.06
CA VAL A 157 -11.88 3.64 -0.66
C VAL A 157 -11.29 4.93 -0.08
N TYR A 158 -10.52 5.70 -0.84
CA TYR A 158 -10.00 6.98 -0.37
C TYR A 158 -11.12 7.99 -0.09
N ASP A 159 -12.09 8.14 -1.01
CA ASP A 159 -13.22 9.04 -0.81
C ASP A 159 -14.08 8.62 0.39
N PHE A 160 -14.23 7.32 0.67
CA PHE A 160 -14.88 6.82 1.88
C PHE A 160 -14.13 7.22 3.17
N LEU A 161 -12.79 7.21 3.12
CA LEU A 161 -11.94 7.49 4.28
C LEU A 161 -11.64 8.98 4.49
N ARG A 162 -11.95 9.85 3.53
CA ARG A 162 -11.53 11.27 3.53
C ARG A 162 -11.95 12.09 4.76
N HIS A 163 -12.98 11.63 5.48
CA HIS A 163 -13.48 12.25 6.71
C HIS A 163 -12.74 11.80 7.97
N LYS A 164 -11.77 10.89 7.85
CA LYS A 164 -10.95 10.33 8.93
C LYS A 164 -9.46 10.57 8.64
N PRO A 165 -8.56 10.46 9.64
CA PRO A 165 -7.13 10.48 9.40
C PRO A 165 -6.69 9.33 8.47
N VAL A 166 -6.32 9.65 7.23
CA VAL A 166 -5.87 8.67 6.25
C VAL A 166 -4.40 8.34 6.44
N SER A 167 -4.05 7.06 6.41
CA SER A 167 -2.65 6.61 6.46
C SER A 167 -1.86 7.12 5.26
N LYS A 168 -0.59 7.49 5.48
CA LYS A 168 0.34 7.81 4.39
C LYS A 168 0.51 6.65 3.40
N LEU A 169 0.30 5.42 3.87
CA LEU A 169 0.37 4.24 3.02
C LEU A 169 -0.75 4.24 2.00
N VAL A 170 -1.98 4.52 2.45
CA VAL A 170 -3.16 4.65 1.59
C VAL A 170 -2.95 5.74 0.55
N THR A 171 -2.53 6.94 0.96
CA THR A 171 -2.28 8.04 0.01
C THR A 171 -1.21 7.69 -1.03
N SER A 172 -0.21 6.88 -0.66
CA SER A 172 0.83 6.45 -1.60
C SER A 172 0.31 5.48 -2.65
N VAL A 173 -0.55 4.52 -2.25
CA VAL A 173 -1.17 3.56 -3.19
C VAL A 173 -2.16 4.28 -4.11
N VAL A 174 -2.96 5.19 -3.56
CA VAL A 174 -3.95 5.97 -4.34
C VAL A 174 -3.29 6.78 -5.45
N VAL A 175 -2.21 7.51 -5.14
CA VAL A 175 -1.47 8.27 -6.17
C VAL A 175 -0.83 7.32 -7.20
N LEU A 176 -0.36 6.15 -6.79
CA LEU A 176 0.19 5.17 -7.70
C LEU A 176 -0.89 4.55 -8.61
N ALA A 177 -2.10 4.31 -8.09
CA ALA A 177 -3.25 3.90 -8.87
C ALA A 177 -3.59 4.98 -9.93
N CYS A 178 -3.63 6.25 -9.54
CA CYS A 178 -3.81 7.36 -10.48
C CYS A 178 -2.70 7.40 -11.54
N TYR A 179 -1.44 7.18 -11.14
CA TYR A 179 -0.31 7.09 -12.07
C TYR A 179 -0.50 5.95 -13.09
N LYS A 180 -1.03 4.79 -12.66
CA LYS A 180 -1.27 3.64 -13.56
C LYS A 180 -2.47 3.86 -14.49
N GLU A 181 -3.51 4.57 -14.05
CA GLU A 181 -4.61 4.99 -14.93
C GLU A 181 -4.13 6.02 -15.98
N ASN A 182 -3.26 6.95 -15.57
CA ASN A 182 -2.65 7.98 -16.39
C ASN A 182 -3.66 8.74 -17.29
N SER A 183 -4.80 9.11 -16.71
CA SER A 183 -5.85 9.90 -17.37
C SER A 183 -5.96 11.31 -16.77
N PRO A 184 -6.54 12.29 -17.50
CA PRO A 184 -6.83 13.62 -16.94
C PRO A 184 -7.67 13.54 -15.67
N ASP A 185 -8.66 12.65 -15.63
CA ASP A 185 -9.52 12.41 -14.46
C ASP A 185 -8.69 11.92 -13.25
N SER A 186 -7.73 11.01 -13.49
CA SER A 186 -6.85 10.50 -12.44
C SER A 186 -5.92 11.59 -11.89
N LEU A 187 -5.44 12.51 -12.73
CA LEU A 187 -4.67 13.68 -12.28
C LEU A 187 -5.53 14.63 -11.46
N GLN A 188 -6.75 14.92 -11.91
CA GLN A 188 -7.69 15.77 -11.18
C GLN A 188 -8.02 15.18 -9.80
N PHE A 189 -8.25 13.87 -9.73
CA PHE A 189 -8.45 13.18 -8.47
C PHE A 189 -7.22 13.27 -7.56
N ALA A 190 -6.03 13.00 -8.09
CA ALA A 190 -4.78 13.07 -7.34
C ALA A 190 -4.51 14.49 -6.80
N LEU A 191 -4.90 15.54 -7.55
CA LEU A 191 -4.84 16.93 -7.12
C LEU A 191 -5.81 17.24 -5.98
N LYS A 192 -7.05 16.73 -6.04
CA LYS A 192 -8.02 16.85 -4.94
C LYS A 192 -7.47 16.18 -3.68
N MET A 193 -7.00 14.94 -3.81
CA MET A 193 -6.37 14.18 -2.73
C MET A 193 -5.15 14.92 -2.14
N TRP A 194 -4.31 15.52 -2.99
CA TRP A 194 -3.15 16.30 -2.57
C TRP A 194 -3.54 17.49 -1.69
N LYS A 195 -4.58 18.24 -2.07
CA LYS A 195 -5.09 19.37 -1.27
C LYS A 195 -5.58 18.92 0.10
N ASP A 196 -6.28 17.79 0.17
CA ASP A 196 -6.78 17.21 1.42
C ASP A 196 -5.61 16.77 2.35
N VAL A 197 -4.48 16.34 1.79
CA VAL A 197 -3.30 15.87 2.55
C VAL A 197 -2.34 17.00 2.94
N GLN A 198 -2.29 18.12 2.22
CA GLN A 198 -1.36 19.23 2.55
C GLN A 198 -1.57 19.80 3.96
N GLY A 199 -2.80 19.77 4.48
CA GLY A 199 -3.12 20.20 5.84
C GLY A 199 -2.77 19.18 6.94
N ASN A 200 -2.40 17.94 6.59
CA ASN A 200 -2.35 16.82 7.52
C ASN A 200 -1.07 15.98 7.29
N ARG A 201 -0.11 16.05 8.23
CA ARG A 201 1.19 15.32 8.25
C ARG A 201 1.87 15.10 6.87
N ALA A 202 2.96 15.83 6.62
CA ALA A 202 3.78 15.76 5.40
C ALA A 202 3.82 14.37 4.69
N PRO A 203 3.42 14.28 3.41
CA PRO A 203 3.30 13.02 2.68
C PRO A 203 4.67 12.34 2.47
N LEU A 204 4.64 11.07 2.09
CA LEU A 204 5.87 10.36 1.75
C LEU A 204 6.49 10.97 0.50
N ARG A 205 7.82 11.07 0.47
CA ARG A 205 8.58 11.53 -0.69
C ARG A 205 8.15 10.81 -1.98
N ARG A 206 7.87 9.52 -1.89
CA ARG A 206 7.43 8.72 -3.02
C ARG A 206 6.08 9.19 -3.56
N THR A 207 5.11 9.48 -2.68
CA THR A 207 3.82 10.07 -3.07
C THR A 207 4.03 11.36 -3.86
N ILE A 208 4.92 12.24 -3.40
CA ILE A 208 5.23 13.51 -4.08
C ILE A 208 5.86 13.26 -5.46
N VAL A 209 6.84 12.35 -5.54
CA VAL A 209 7.52 12.04 -6.80
C VAL A 209 6.57 11.34 -7.78
N THR A 210 5.66 10.48 -7.31
CA THR A 210 4.65 9.84 -8.16
C THR A 210 3.63 10.86 -8.69
N LEU A 211 3.22 11.85 -7.88
CA LEU A 211 2.41 12.98 -8.35
C LEU A 211 3.14 13.78 -9.45
N ALA A 212 4.43 14.08 -9.24
CA ALA A 212 5.23 14.76 -10.24
C ALA A 212 5.36 13.95 -11.53
N ALA A 213 5.55 12.62 -11.42
CA ALA A 213 5.61 11.73 -12.57
C ALA A 213 4.27 11.66 -13.33
N LEU A 214 3.13 11.62 -12.62
CA LEU A 214 1.80 11.67 -13.23
C LEU A 214 1.60 13.00 -13.97
N ALA A 215 1.96 14.13 -13.37
CA ALA A 215 1.89 15.45 -14.02
C ALA A 215 2.75 15.51 -15.29
N LEU A 216 3.97 14.95 -15.26
CA LEU A 216 4.83 14.86 -16.44
C LEU A 216 4.20 14.04 -17.56
N ASN A 217 3.56 12.90 -17.24
CA ASN A 217 2.86 12.08 -18.23
C ASN A 217 1.64 12.77 -18.84
N GLN A 218 1.03 13.70 -18.11
CA GLN A 218 -0.07 14.54 -18.59
C GLN A 218 0.40 15.84 -19.28
N ASN A 219 1.70 15.99 -19.55
CA ASN A 219 2.31 17.19 -20.14
C ASN A 219 2.14 18.47 -19.29
N GLU A 220 2.13 18.33 -17.97
CA GLU A 220 2.04 19.43 -16.99
C GLU A 220 3.35 19.61 -16.20
N PRO A 221 4.48 19.96 -16.85
CA PRO A 221 5.79 20.00 -16.21
C PRO A 221 5.94 21.12 -15.16
N GLN A 222 5.16 22.21 -15.26
CA GLN A 222 5.14 23.24 -14.22
C GLN A 222 4.57 22.69 -12.91
N MET A 223 3.48 21.93 -13.00
CA MET A 223 2.87 21.27 -11.86
C MET A 223 3.79 20.22 -11.24
N ALA A 224 4.53 19.49 -12.08
CA ALA A 224 5.55 18.56 -11.60
C ALA A 224 6.61 19.26 -10.72
N LEU A 225 7.10 20.44 -11.14
CA LEU A 225 8.03 21.23 -10.32
C LEU A 225 7.39 21.68 -9.00
N GLN A 226 6.15 22.16 -9.03
CA GLN A 226 5.42 22.54 -7.81
C GLN A 226 5.33 21.38 -6.82
N PHE A 227 5.04 20.15 -7.27
CA PHE A 227 5.07 18.98 -6.39
C PHE A 227 6.47 18.74 -5.82
N ILE A 228 7.51 18.78 -6.66
CA ILE A 228 8.89 18.52 -6.21
C ILE A 228 9.35 19.52 -5.15
N ASP A 229 8.90 20.77 -5.19
CA ASP A 229 9.23 21.78 -4.17
C ASP A 229 8.74 21.40 -2.76
N HIS A 230 7.78 20.49 -2.64
CA HIS A 230 7.31 19.96 -1.35
C HIS A 230 8.20 18.81 -0.83
N CYS A 231 9.19 18.35 -1.60
CA CYS A 231 10.18 17.38 -1.12
C CYS A 231 11.15 18.04 -0.14
N ARG A 232 11.21 17.52 1.10
CA ARG A 232 12.22 17.94 2.10
C ARG A 232 13.66 17.83 1.59
N ASN A 233 13.93 16.86 0.73
CA ASN A 233 15.24 16.65 0.12
C ASN A 233 15.10 16.36 -1.38
N VAL A 234 15.30 17.40 -2.18
CA VAL A 234 15.28 17.34 -3.65
C VAL A 234 16.52 16.65 -4.21
N ALA A 235 17.58 16.45 -3.41
CA ALA A 235 18.81 15.77 -3.83
C ALA A 235 18.69 14.24 -3.90
N THR A 236 17.53 13.67 -3.55
CA THR A 236 17.28 12.24 -3.77
C THR A 236 17.19 11.93 -5.27
N ILE A 237 17.65 10.74 -5.68
CA ILE A 237 17.74 10.35 -7.09
C ILE A 237 16.42 10.55 -7.85
N SER A 238 15.29 10.14 -7.28
CA SER A 238 14.00 10.21 -7.99
C SER A 238 13.42 11.63 -8.03
N ALA A 239 13.55 12.42 -6.95
CA ALA A 239 13.09 13.82 -6.96
C ALA A 239 13.94 14.68 -7.92
N ARG A 240 15.27 14.49 -7.91
CA ARG A 240 16.17 15.15 -8.83
C ARG A 240 15.89 14.77 -10.29
N THR A 241 15.66 13.47 -10.55
CA THR A 241 15.30 12.99 -11.89
C THR A 241 14.01 13.66 -12.37
N ALA A 242 12.94 13.61 -11.59
CA ALA A 242 11.67 14.24 -11.94
C ALA A 242 11.82 15.76 -12.17
N LYS A 243 12.60 16.46 -11.33
CA LYS A 243 12.92 17.88 -11.52
C LYS A 243 13.59 18.14 -12.86
N VAL A 244 14.65 17.41 -13.19
CA VAL A 244 15.38 17.59 -14.46
C VAL A 244 14.49 17.26 -15.66
N MET A 245 13.68 16.20 -15.58
CA MET A 245 12.71 15.87 -16.63
C MET A 245 11.74 17.04 -16.87
N ALA A 246 11.20 17.63 -15.80
CA ALA A 246 10.31 18.79 -15.90
C ALA A 246 11.00 20.03 -16.48
N LEU A 247 12.24 20.31 -16.09
CA LEU A 247 13.03 21.42 -16.64
C LEU A 247 13.34 21.23 -18.13
N CYS A 248 13.63 19.99 -18.56
CA CYS A 248 13.80 19.65 -19.96
C CYS A 248 12.52 19.86 -20.77
N ASP A 249 11.35 19.46 -20.25
CA ASP A 249 10.06 19.68 -20.90
C ASP A 249 9.72 21.18 -21.01
N LEU A 250 10.16 21.99 -20.06
CA LEU A 250 10.03 23.45 -20.07
C LEU A 250 11.12 24.17 -20.88
N ASN A 251 12.03 23.45 -21.54
CA ASN A 251 13.18 24.02 -22.25
C ASN A 251 14.06 24.95 -21.37
N ARG A 252 14.12 24.69 -20.06
CA ARG A 252 14.89 25.47 -19.08
C ARG A 252 16.29 24.88 -18.88
N ILE A 253 17.06 24.83 -19.97
CA ILE A 253 18.34 24.13 -20.03
C ILE A 253 19.41 24.74 -19.11
N ASP A 254 19.39 26.05 -18.86
CA ASP A 254 20.33 26.69 -17.94
C ASP A 254 20.21 26.13 -16.50
N HIS A 255 18.98 25.80 -16.08
CA HIS A 255 18.76 25.18 -14.79
C HIS A 255 19.22 23.71 -14.78
N VAL A 256 19.02 22.99 -15.89
CA VAL A 256 19.55 21.61 -16.05
C VAL A 256 21.08 21.59 -15.98
N LEU A 257 21.74 22.58 -16.59
CA LEU A 257 23.20 22.75 -16.51
C LEU A 257 23.66 22.87 -15.04
N LEU A 258 22.97 23.68 -14.24
CA LEU A 258 23.27 23.84 -12.81
C LEU A 258 23.08 22.54 -12.03
N ASP A 259 21.99 21.82 -12.28
CA ASP A 259 21.74 20.50 -11.65
C ASP A 259 22.80 19.46 -12.07
N PHE A 260 23.25 19.45 -13.32
CA PHE A 260 24.34 18.56 -13.77
C PHE A 260 25.69 18.90 -13.12
N ARG A 261 26.04 20.19 -13.01
CA ARG A 261 27.24 20.63 -12.28
C ARG A 261 27.20 20.20 -10.82
N TYR A 262 26.06 20.43 -10.15
CA TYR A 262 25.86 20.00 -8.78
C TYR A 262 26.04 18.48 -8.65
N ALA A 263 25.44 17.71 -9.57
CA ALA A 263 25.49 16.27 -9.50
C ALA A 263 26.91 15.70 -9.67
N LEU A 264 27.71 16.27 -10.58
CA LEU A 264 29.11 15.89 -10.76
C LEU A 264 29.98 16.24 -9.55
N LYS A 265 29.72 17.38 -8.90
CA LYS A 265 30.43 17.83 -7.70
C LYS A 265 30.12 16.94 -6.49
N HIS A 266 28.87 16.52 -6.35
CA HIS A 266 28.38 15.78 -5.17
C HIS A 266 28.15 14.29 -5.44
N ASN A 267 28.76 13.73 -6.50
CA ASN A 267 28.62 12.34 -6.94
C ASN A 267 27.17 11.81 -6.88
N SER A 268 26.25 12.65 -7.35
CA SER A 268 24.82 12.41 -7.29
C SER A 268 24.32 11.72 -8.56
N HIS A 269 23.25 10.94 -8.39
CA HIS A 269 22.76 10.06 -9.44
C HIS A 269 21.41 10.52 -10.00
N TYR A 270 21.11 10.02 -11.20
CA TYR A 270 19.85 10.17 -11.94
C TYR A 270 19.32 8.80 -12.39
N LEU A 271 18.02 8.72 -12.64
CA LEU A 271 17.38 7.59 -13.32
C LEU A 271 17.49 7.75 -14.85
N GLY A 272 17.28 6.66 -15.57
CA GLY A 272 17.53 6.55 -17.02
C GLY A 272 16.74 7.54 -17.86
N ASP A 273 15.57 7.98 -17.40
CA ASP A 273 14.68 8.89 -18.15
C ASP A 273 15.29 10.24 -18.49
N VAL A 274 16.26 10.69 -17.68
CA VAL A 274 16.96 11.95 -17.94
C VAL A 274 17.64 11.94 -19.30
N VAL A 275 18.09 10.78 -19.79
CA VAL A 275 18.81 10.67 -21.06
C VAL A 275 17.93 11.12 -22.23
N TRP A 276 16.75 10.54 -22.37
CA TRP A 276 15.89 10.83 -23.50
C TRP A 276 15.24 12.21 -23.36
N LYS A 277 14.82 12.61 -22.14
CA LYS A 277 14.28 13.95 -21.88
C LYS A 277 15.28 15.06 -22.20
N PHE A 278 16.55 14.87 -21.82
CA PHE A 278 17.62 15.82 -22.14
C PHE A 278 17.87 15.91 -23.64
N HIS A 279 18.03 14.77 -24.34
CA HIS A 279 18.27 14.77 -25.78
C HIS A 279 17.11 15.39 -26.57
N ASP A 280 15.87 15.13 -26.17
CA ASP A 280 14.68 15.69 -26.79
C ASP A 280 14.60 17.21 -26.58
N ALA A 281 14.87 17.71 -25.36
CA ALA A 281 14.98 19.14 -25.09
C ALA A 281 16.12 19.82 -25.86
N ALA A 282 17.29 19.20 -25.92
CA ALA A 282 18.43 19.69 -26.68
C ALA A 282 18.12 19.80 -28.18
N LYS A 283 17.38 18.84 -28.73
CA LYS A 283 16.92 18.86 -30.12
C LYS A 283 15.91 19.99 -30.35
N ARG A 284 14.90 20.16 -29.47
CA ARG A 284 13.92 21.25 -29.58
C ARG A 284 14.57 22.63 -29.58
N MET A 285 15.61 22.80 -28.77
CA MET A 285 16.33 24.07 -28.62
C MET A 285 17.50 24.24 -29.58
N ASN A 286 17.75 23.25 -30.45
CA ASN A 286 18.85 23.24 -31.41
C ASN A 286 20.24 23.48 -30.76
N ILE A 287 20.47 22.84 -29.61
CA ILE A 287 21.73 22.99 -28.84
C ILE A 287 22.84 22.16 -29.50
N ASP A 288 23.97 22.80 -29.79
CA ASP A 288 25.14 22.13 -30.35
C ASP A 288 25.75 21.12 -29.35
N SER A 289 26.17 19.96 -29.87
CA SER A 289 26.80 18.88 -29.10
C SER A 289 28.15 19.29 -28.48
N LYS A 290 28.76 20.38 -28.93
CA LYS A 290 30.03 20.90 -28.37
C LYS A 290 29.84 21.79 -27.14
N THR A 291 28.60 22.16 -26.81
CA THR A 291 28.28 23.02 -25.67
C THR A 291 28.64 22.36 -24.34
N ASP A 292 28.87 23.20 -23.32
CA ASP A 292 29.25 22.73 -21.99
C ASP A 292 28.25 21.76 -21.38
N ILE A 293 26.95 21.91 -21.66
CA ILE A 293 25.95 21.00 -21.11
C ILE A 293 26.10 19.57 -21.64
N PHE A 294 26.40 19.40 -22.94
CA PHE A 294 26.68 18.08 -23.50
C PHE A 294 27.96 17.47 -22.92
N ARG A 295 28.98 18.29 -22.66
CA ARG A 295 30.21 17.82 -21.97
C ARG A 295 29.91 17.32 -20.57
N LEU A 296 29.09 18.04 -19.80
CA LEU A 296 28.69 17.63 -18.45
C LEU A 296 27.81 16.38 -18.48
N PHE A 297 26.84 16.32 -19.40
CA PHE A 297 25.98 15.16 -19.57
C PHE A 297 26.77 13.89 -19.94
N ASN A 298 27.72 14.00 -20.87
CA ASN A 298 28.61 12.89 -21.21
C ASN A 298 29.49 12.49 -20.02
N SER A 299 29.97 13.45 -19.22
CA SER A 299 30.71 13.15 -17.99
C SER A 299 29.88 12.37 -16.98
N LEU A 300 28.59 12.72 -16.80
CA LEU A 300 27.66 11.96 -15.95
C LEU A 300 27.48 10.52 -16.45
N ARG A 301 27.42 10.30 -17.77
CA ARG A 301 27.35 8.96 -18.37
C ARG A 301 28.63 8.16 -18.14
N THR A 302 29.79 8.75 -18.41
CA THR A 302 31.09 8.09 -18.24
C THR A 302 31.33 7.68 -16.78
N ARG A 303 30.87 8.49 -15.82
CA ARG A 303 30.94 8.18 -14.37
C ARG A 303 29.87 7.21 -13.88
N ARG A 304 29.01 6.69 -14.77
CA ARG A 304 27.85 5.84 -14.41
C ARG A 304 26.91 6.50 -13.38
N SER A 305 26.84 7.84 -13.39
CA SER A 305 25.94 8.61 -12.52
C SER A 305 24.48 8.56 -12.99
N ILE A 306 24.20 7.99 -14.16
CA ILE A 306 22.86 7.74 -14.67
C ILE A 306 22.59 6.24 -14.61
N GLN A 307 21.60 5.83 -13.82
CA GLN A 307 21.18 4.45 -13.67
C GLN A 307 20.34 3.99 -14.86
N THR A 308 20.28 2.68 -15.10
CA THR A 308 19.43 2.09 -16.14
C THR A 308 17.96 2.09 -15.77
N GLN A 309 17.65 2.02 -14.48
CA GLN A 309 16.28 2.00 -13.96
C GLN A 309 15.54 3.29 -14.34
N THR A 310 14.27 3.18 -14.72
CA THR A 310 13.40 4.33 -15.00
C THR A 310 12.72 4.87 -13.74
N LEU A 311 12.17 6.08 -13.83
CA LEU A 311 11.34 6.70 -12.80
C LEU A 311 10.11 5.86 -12.52
N GLU A 312 9.47 5.32 -13.56
CA GLU A 312 8.32 4.41 -13.40
C GLU A 312 8.71 3.15 -12.62
N GLU A 313 9.80 2.49 -13.01
CA GLU A 313 10.28 1.30 -12.31
C GLU A 313 10.60 1.62 -10.85
N TYR A 314 11.28 2.75 -10.60
CA TYR A 314 11.64 3.19 -9.26
C TYR A 314 10.41 3.45 -8.39
N ILE A 315 9.43 4.22 -8.88
CA ILE A 315 8.19 4.53 -8.14
C ILE A 315 7.20 3.35 -8.08
N SER A 316 7.49 2.23 -8.74
CA SER A 316 6.72 0.97 -8.68
C SER A 316 7.41 -0.12 -7.84
N THR A 317 8.63 0.09 -7.32
CA THR A 317 9.33 -0.91 -6.48
C THR A 317 8.64 -1.15 -5.13
N PRO A 318 8.53 -2.36 -4.56
CA PRO A 318 7.95 -2.51 -3.22
C PRO A 318 8.67 -1.65 -2.17
N ILE A 319 7.90 -0.96 -1.32
CA ILE A 319 8.39 -0.16 -0.19
C ILE A 319 8.52 -1.08 1.00
N ASP A 320 9.73 -1.22 1.51
CA ASP A 320 9.93 -1.76 2.85
C ASP A 320 9.76 -0.63 3.88
N VAL A 321 9.01 -0.89 4.94
CA VAL A 321 8.85 0.04 6.05
C VAL A 321 9.67 -0.54 7.21
N PRO A 322 10.89 -0.02 7.47
CA PRO A 322 11.73 -0.58 8.53
C PRO A 322 10.96 -0.51 9.85
N LYS A 323 10.81 -1.66 10.51
CA LYS A 323 10.23 -1.74 11.86
C LYS A 323 11.14 -0.90 12.77
N LYS A 324 10.61 0.16 13.40
CA LYS A 324 11.37 0.89 14.42
C LYS A 324 11.67 -0.08 15.56
N GLU A 325 12.93 -0.41 15.77
CA GLU A 325 13.35 -1.11 16.97
C GLU A 325 13.05 -0.19 18.16
N LEU A 326 12.10 -0.62 19.00
CA LEU A 326 11.86 0.02 20.28
C LEU A 326 13.08 -0.24 21.19
N PRO A 327 13.54 0.74 21.99
CA PRO A 327 14.61 0.54 22.95
C PRO A 327 14.32 -0.68 23.84
N SER A 328 15.37 -1.44 24.19
CA SER A 328 15.32 -2.71 24.91
C SER A 328 14.48 -2.69 26.18
N ASP A 329 14.38 -1.55 26.86
CA ASP A 329 13.69 -1.39 28.14
C ASP A 329 12.15 -1.39 28.04
N HIS A 330 11.59 -1.45 26.82
CA HIS A 330 10.15 -1.64 26.59
C HIS A 330 9.81 -3.00 25.96
N GLN A 331 10.80 -3.89 25.82
CA GLN A 331 10.54 -5.24 25.32
C GLN A 331 9.87 -6.14 26.37
N GLU A 332 10.02 -5.87 27.67
CA GLU A 332 9.33 -6.67 28.70
C GLU A 332 7.82 -6.46 28.73
N THR A 333 7.34 -5.23 28.48
CA THR A 333 5.89 -4.95 28.38
C THR A 333 5.29 -5.50 27.08
N SER A 334 6.02 -5.45 25.97
CA SER A 334 5.59 -6.09 24.71
C SER A 334 5.67 -7.62 24.76
N GLN A 335 6.59 -8.20 25.54
CA GLN A 335 6.66 -9.64 25.76
C GLN A 335 5.53 -10.14 26.68
N LEU A 336 5.08 -9.35 27.65
CA LEU A 336 3.90 -9.71 28.47
C LEU A 336 2.62 -9.79 27.63
N ASP A 337 2.47 -8.95 26.61
CA ASP A 337 1.36 -9.07 25.63
C ASP A 337 1.53 -10.26 24.68
N ARG A 338 2.78 -10.64 24.33
CA ARG A 338 3.04 -11.85 23.53
C ARG A 338 2.85 -13.14 24.33
N ARG A 339 3.02 -13.14 25.65
CA ARG A 339 2.77 -14.31 26.52
C ARG A 339 1.28 -14.60 26.74
N LYS A 340 0.37 -13.68 26.38
CA LYS A 340 -1.07 -13.99 26.28
C LYS A 340 -1.42 -14.84 25.05
N PHE A 341 -0.47 -15.09 24.13
CA PHE A 341 -0.62 -15.97 22.97
C PHE A 341 -0.05 -17.38 23.21
N ASP A 342 -0.12 -17.87 24.46
CA ASP A 342 -0.04 -19.30 24.68
C ASP A 342 -1.44 -19.88 24.40
N TYR A 343 -1.60 -20.60 23.29
CA TYR A 343 -2.84 -21.31 23.01
C TYR A 343 -2.97 -22.38 24.09
N GLY A 344 -3.74 -22.06 25.13
CA GLY A 344 -4.05 -22.96 26.23
C GLY A 344 -4.50 -24.31 25.68
N GLN A 345 -3.66 -25.32 25.91
CA GLN A 345 -3.83 -26.71 25.51
C GLN A 345 -5.05 -27.39 26.19
N ASN A 346 -5.79 -26.68 27.05
CA ASN A 346 -6.69 -27.27 28.05
C ASN A 346 -8.20 -27.00 27.84
N ASP A 347 -8.63 -26.20 26.87
CA ASP A 347 -10.07 -25.85 26.72
C ASP A 347 -10.85 -26.77 25.75
N TRP A 348 -10.26 -27.87 25.28
CA TRP A 348 -10.92 -28.80 24.35
C TRP A 348 -12.00 -29.68 25.01
N HIS A 349 -12.03 -29.75 26.34
CA HIS A 349 -12.94 -30.65 27.07
C HIS A 349 -14.29 -30.04 27.45
N ASP A 350 -14.49 -28.72 27.31
CA ASP A 350 -15.66 -28.06 27.89
C ASP A 350 -16.82 -27.79 26.91
N LEU A 351 -16.59 -27.97 25.61
CA LEU A 351 -17.65 -27.87 24.59
C LEU A 351 -18.42 -29.18 24.39
N SER A 352 -17.89 -30.32 24.83
CA SER A 352 -18.56 -31.64 24.74
C SER A 352 -19.41 -31.98 25.96
N ASN A 353 -19.35 -31.19 27.03
CA ASN A 353 -19.95 -31.56 28.33
C ASN A 353 -21.09 -30.66 28.83
N ARG A 354 -21.61 -29.73 28.03
CA ARG A 354 -22.88 -29.06 28.36
C ARG A 354 -24.07 -29.97 28.05
N LYS A 355 -24.25 -31.00 28.88
CA LYS A 355 -25.52 -31.71 29.01
C LYS A 355 -26.55 -30.79 29.66
N CYS A 356 -27.77 -30.90 29.18
CA CYS A 356 -28.98 -30.28 29.68
C CYS A 356 -29.09 -30.32 31.21
N ASN A 357 -29.37 -29.15 31.79
CA ASN A 357 -30.10 -28.86 33.02
C ASN A 357 -30.48 -27.39 32.85
N GLN A 358 -31.72 -26.93 32.71
CA GLN A 358 -33.07 -27.47 32.93
C GLN A 358 -33.96 -26.99 31.76
#